data_AF-A0AA91TJD8-F1
#
_entry.id   AF-A0AA91TJD8-F1
#
_cell.length_a   1.000
_cell.length_b   1.000
_cell.length_c   1.000
_cell.angle_alpha   90.00
_cell.angle_beta   90.00
_cell.angle_gamma   90.00
#
_symmetry.space_group_name_H-M   'P 1'
#
loop_
_entity.id
_entity.type
_entity.pdbx_description
1 polymer ?
#
loop_
_entity_poly.entity_id
_entity_poly.type
_entity_poly.pdbx_seq_one_letter_code
_entity_poly.pdbx_strand_id
1 'polypeptide(L)'
;MKHIIFYIVVSILFVSVFSCKQRKNMQYLPFFYMKNYEVMHSKKYISIRENEYSDIDDTGFVWNLYNKNGEYYLKEYGKSMIFMTTKREIDTTFLIGGRQKRVISAKLNDSLFVSALHNIAIYETVDLELVYDIKYNIKQIRCQTLWVDYLQKGSKRINYKPLYLQKPYKRNNVSCKE
;
A
#
# COMPACT_ATOMS: atom_id res chain seq x y z
N MET A 1 -47.76 -24.88 -19.08
CA MET A 1 -46.62 -25.26 -18.21
C MET A 1 -45.24 -24.99 -18.82
N LYS A 2 -44.95 -25.36 -20.09
CA LYS A 2 -43.62 -25.13 -20.71
C LYS A 2 -43.15 -23.65 -20.76
N HIS A 3 -44.06 -22.71 -21.01
CA HIS A 3 -43.72 -21.28 -21.07
C HIS A 3 -43.36 -20.68 -19.71
N ILE A 4 -43.97 -21.15 -18.61
CA ILE A 4 -43.69 -20.65 -17.25
C ILE A 4 -42.27 -21.05 -16.82
N ILE A 5 -41.85 -22.27 -17.14
CA ILE A 5 -40.50 -22.77 -16.85
C ILE A 5 -39.44 -21.96 -17.63
N PHE A 6 -39.73 -21.61 -18.89
CA PHE A 6 -38.83 -20.79 -19.71
C PHE A 6 -38.59 -19.39 -19.11
N TYR A 7 -39.65 -18.72 -18.64
CA TYR A 7 -39.52 -17.41 -18.01
C TYR A 7 -38.73 -17.47 -16.68
N ILE A 8 -38.91 -18.51 -15.87
CA ILE A 8 -38.16 -18.69 -14.62
C ILE A 8 -36.66 -18.87 -14.90
N VAL A 9 -36.30 -19.69 -15.90
CA VAL A 9 -34.89 -19.93 -16.27
C VAL A 9 -34.22 -18.67 -16.81
N VAL A 10 -34.91 -17.89 -17.64
CA VAL A 10 -34.39 -16.61 -18.17
C VAL A 10 -34.22 -15.56 -17.06
N SER A 11 -35.12 -15.54 -16.08
CA SER A 11 -35.04 -14.64 -14.93
C SER A 11 -33.84 -14.94 -14.02
N ILE A 12 -33.56 -16.23 -13.78
CA ILE A 12 -32.40 -16.65 -12.98
C ILE A 12 -31.08 -16.33 -13.70
N LEU A 13 -31.04 -16.48 -15.03
CA LEU A 13 -29.87 -16.11 -15.83
C LEU A 13 -29.60 -14.60 -15.76
N PHE A 14 -30.62 -13.74 -15.83
CA PHE A 14 -30.45 -12.28 -15.75
C PHE A 14 -29.94 -11.80 -14.38
N VAL A 15 -30.39 -12.41 -13.28
CA VAL A 15 -29.92 -12.05 -11.92
C VAL A 15 -28.45 -12.45 -11.71
N SER A 16 -27.95 -13.48 -12.39
CA SER A 16 -26.57 -13.93 -12.27
C SER A 16 -25.53 -13.03 -12.96
N VAL A 17 -25.93 -12.22 -13.95
CA VAL A 17 -25.04 -11.30 -14.67
C VAL A 17 -24.86 -9.96 -13.93
N PHE A 18 -25.78 -9.62 -13.03
CA PHE A 18 -25.77 -8.37 -12.24
C PHE A 18 -25.19 -8.51 -10.83
N SER A 19 -24.42 -9.57 -10.55
CA SER A 19 -23.52 -9.57 -9.39
C SER A 19 -22.37 -8.60 -9.65
N CYS A 20 -22.67 -7.32 -9.48
CA CYS A 20 -21.68 -6.26 -9.36
C CYS A 20 -20.76 -6.67 -8.21
N LYS A 21 -19.54 -7.12 -8.55
CA LYS A 21 -18.50 -7.45 -7.57
C LYS A 21 -18.32 -6.23 -6.67
N GLN A 22 -18.91 -6.28 -5.47
CA GLN A 22 -18.63 -5.32 -4.43
C GLN A 22 -17.11 -5.26 -4.29
N ARG A 23 -16.53 -4.09 -4.59
CA ARG A 23 -15.13 -3.82 -4.27
C ARG A 23 -15.03 -3.96 -2.75
N LYS A 24 -14.38 -5.03 -2.30
CA LYS A 24 -14.08 -5.23 -0.88
C LYS A 24 -13.02 -4.21 -0.50
N ASN A 25 -13.45 -3.04 -0.05
CA ASN A 25 -12.55 -2.10 0.59
C ASN A 25 -12.09 -2.73 1.91
N MET A 26 -10.78 -2.81 2.11
CA MET A 26 -10.22 -3.35 3.34
C MET A 26 -9.89 -2.17 4.26
N GLN A 27 -10.55 -2.13 5.42
CA GLN A 27 -10.26 -1.13 6.46
C GLN A 27 -9.22 -1.67 7.44
N TYR A 28 -8.27 -0.80 7.80
CA TYR A 28 -7.21 -1.07 8.76
C TYR A 28 -7.35 -0.07 9.92
N LEU A 29 -7.55 -0.59 11.13
CA LEU A 29 -7.88 0.20 12.32
C LEU A 29 -6.69 0.22 13.30
N PRO A 30 -6.39 1.37 13.93
CA PRO A 30 -5.45 1.42 15.04
C PRO A 30 -6.06 0.86 16.33
N PHE A 31 -5.20 0.62 17.32
CA PHE A 31 -5.60 0.21 18.67
C PHE A 31 -6.15 1.37 19.54
N PHE A 32 -5.93 2.65 19.18
CA PHE A 32 -6.46 3.84 19.88
C PHE A 32 -6.54 5.07 18.96
N TYR A 33 -7.57 5.92 19.15
CA TYR A 33 -7.83 7.30 18.61
C TYR A 33 -6.84 7.88 17.58
N MET A 34 -6.64 7.20 16.46
CA MET A 34 -5.71 7.59 15.39
C MET A 34 -6.36 7.37 14.03
N LYS A 35 -5.75 7.97 13.01
CA LYS A 35 -6.11 7.87 11.59
C LYS A 35 -6.45 6.43 11.20
N ASN A 36 -7.41 6.21 10.33
CA ASN A 36 -7.68 4.88 9.76
C ASN A 36 -7.14 4.80 8.33
N TYR A 37 -6.87 3.59 7.84
CA TYR A 37 -6.47 3.39 6.44
C TYR A 37 -7.48 2.54 5.70
N GLU A 38 -7.86 3.01 4.52
CA GLU A 38 -8.65 2.26 3.55
C GLU A 38 -7.77 1.86 2.38
N VAL A 39 -7.74 0.56 2.08
CA VAL A 39 -7.04 0.02 0.92
C VAL A 39 -8.04 -0.41 -0.13
N MET A 40 -7.91 0.18 -1.32
CA MET A 40 -8.71 -0.13 -2.49
C MET A 40 -7.84 -0.83 -3.54
N HIS A 41 -8.18 -2.09 -3.84
CA HIS A 41 -7.51 -2.85 -4.88
C HIS A 41 -8.27 -2.76 -6.21
N SER A 42 -7.55 -2.49 -7.29
CA SER A 42 -8.01 -2.64 -8.67
C SER A 42 -6.97 -3.38 -9.50
N LYS A 43 -7.33 -3.78 -10.72
CA LYS A 43 -6.36 -4.44 -11.63
C LYS A 43 -5.14 -3.58 -11.94
N LYS A 44 -5.29 -2.25 -11.97
CA LYS A 44 -4.25 -1.31 -12.39
C LYS A 44 -3.61 -0.56 -11.22
N TYR A 45 -4.31 -0.44 -10.09
CA TYR A 45 -3.90 0.41 -8.99
C TYR A 45 -4.18 -0.24 -7.63
N ILE A 46 -3.33 0.06 -6.66
CA ILE A 46 -3.62 -0.06 -5.23
C ILE A 46 -3.63 1.36 -4.67
N SER A 47 -4.75 1.78 -4.11
CA SER A 47 -4.87 3.09 -3.46
C SER A 47 -4.95 2.88 -1.96
N ILE A 48 -4.13 3.60 -1.22
CA ILE A 48 -4.10 3.58 0.25
C ILE A 48 -4.47 4.99 0.68
N ARG A 49 -5.67 5.14 1.23
CA ARG A 49 -6.18 6.41 1.74
C ARG A 49 -6.04 6.43 3.26
N GLU A 50 -5.44 7.48 3.77
CA GLU A 50 -5.46 7.83 5.19
C GLU A 50 -6.70 8.68 5.46
N ASN A 51 -7.62 8.23 6.32
CA ASN A 51 -8.73 9.05 6.77
C ASN A 51 -8.48 9.53 8.19
N GLU A 52 -8.59 10.84 8.40
CA GLU A 52 -8.62 11.44 9.73
C GLU A 52 -10.05 11.36 10.30
N TYR A 53 -10.16 11.19 11.61
CA TYR A 53 -11.46 11.06 12.29
C TYR A 53 -12.13 12.42 12.57
N SER A 54 -11.60 13.53 12.05
CA SER A 54 -12.14 14.88 12.28
C SER A 54 -12.99 15.37 11.11
N ASP A 55 -14.21 15.80 11.40
CA ASP A 55 -15.24 16.31 10.48
C ASP A 55 -14.91 17.65 9.78
N ILE A 56 -13.64 18.03 9.69
CA ILE A 56 -13.21 19.31 9.10
C ILE A 56 -12.49 19.02 7.79
N ASP A 57 -13.20 19.20 6.68
CA ASP A 57 -12.73 19.25 5.29
C ASP A 57 -11.76 18.13 4.86
N ASP A 58 -12.39 17.03 4.46
CA ASP A 58 -11.89 15.78 3.92
C ASP A 58 -10.94 15.95 2.72
N THR A 59 -9.63 16.01 2.99
CA THR A 59 -8.58 15.74 2.01
C THR A 59 -7.57 14.74 2.58
N GLY A 60 -8.06 13.56 2.99
CA GLY A 60 -7.19 12.47 3.42
C GLY A 60 -6.06 12.18 2.42
N PHE A 61 -4.84 11.95 2.93
CA PHE A 61 -3.68 11.69 2.08
C PHE A 61 -3.84 10.34 1.36
N VAL A 62 -3.56 10.30 0.04
CA VAL A 62 -3.71 9.08 -0.78
C VAL A 62 -2.40 8.70 -1.45
N TRP A 63 -1.87 7.52 -1.12
CA TRP A 63 -0.85 6.87 -1.93
C TRP A 63 -1.50 6.08 -3.05
N ASN A 64 -1.25 6.46 -4.30
CA ASN A 64 -1.73 5.76 -5.48
C ASN A 64 -0.59 4.98 -6.13
N LEU A 65 -0.62 3.66 -5.94
CA LEU A 65 0.36 2.73 -6.49
C LEU A 65 -0.15 2.18 -7.81
N TYR A 66 0.57 2.38 -8.90
CA TYR A 66 0.18 1.87 -10.21
C TYR A 66 0.97 0.63 -10.59
N ASN A 67 0.30 -0.36 -11.16
CA ASN A 67 0.93 -1.60 -11.62
C ASN A 67 1.63 -1.36 -12.96
N LYS A 68 2.90 -1.73 -13.03
CA LYS A 68 3.70 -1.79 -14.26
C LYS A 68 4.50 -3.08 -14.25
N ASN A 69 4.23 -3.96 -15.21
CA ASN A 69 4.92 -5.25 -15.37
C ASN A 69 4.88 -6.15 -14.12
N GLY A 70 3.77 -6.14 -13.38
CA GLY A 70 3.60 -6.97 -12.18
C GLY A 70 4.35 -6.47 -10.94
N GLU A 71 4.78 -5.21 -10.93
CA GLU A 71 5.32 -4.49 -9.78
C GLU A 71 4.56 -3.17 -9.59
N TYR A 72 4.59 -2.60 -8.39
CA TYR A 72 3.83 -1.39 -8.09
C TYR A 72 4.75 -0.19 -7.85
N TYR A 73 4.37 0.93 -8.46
CA TYR A 73 5.16 2.15 -8.50
C TYR A 73 4.38 3.32 -7.92
N LEU A 74 5.09 4.23 -7.25
CA LEU A 74 4.62 5.57 -6.89
C LEU A 74 5.01 6.55 -7.99
N LYS A 75 4.13 7.53 -8.29
CA LYS A 75 4.45 8.64 -9.18
C LYS A 75 4.41 9.95 -8.41
N GLU A 76 5.54 10.62 -8.32
CA GLU A 76 5.67 11.93 -7.68
C GLU A 76 6.49 12.86 -8.57
N TYR A 77 6.02 14.09 -8.78
CA TYR A 77 6.67 15.10 -9.64
C TYR A 77 7.10 14.54 -11.01
N GLY A 78 6.24 13.74 -11.64
CA GLY A 78 6.51 13.10 -12.93
C GLY A 78 7.46 11.90 -12.88
N LYS A 79 8.21 11.72 -11.80
CA LYS A 79 9.14 10.60 -11.61
C LYS A 79 8.41 9.39 -11.04
N SER A 80 8.84 8.22 -11.47
CA SER A 80 8.28 6.94 -11.02
C SER A 80 9.28 6.22 -10.14
N MET A 81 8.87 5.90 -8.92
CA MET A 81 9.63 5.10 -7.97
C MET A 81 9.01 3.72 -7.90
N ILE A 82 9.79 2.66 -8.09
CA ILE A 82 9.33 1.33 -7.71
C ILE A 82 9.10 1.34 -6.19
N PHE A 83 7.96 0.82 -5.73
CA PHE A 83 7.61 0.79 -4.32
C PHE A 83 7.43 -0.63 -3.79
N MET A 84 6.53 -1.42 -4.40
CA MET A 84 6.34 -2.82 -4.02
C MET A 84 6.85 -3.75 -5.12
N THR A 85 7.68 -4.72 -4.74
CA THR A 85 8.19 -5.77 -5.62
C THR A 85 8.33 -7.09 -4.86
N THR A 86 7.95 -8.17 -5.52
CA THR A 86 8.17 -9.55 -5.05
C THR A 86 9.33 -10.23 -5.76
N LYS A 87 10.01 -9.52 -6.66
CA LYS A 87 11.00 -10.08 -7.59
C LYS A 87 12.44 -9.90 -7.13
N ARG A 88 12.70 -8.83 -6.38
CA ARG A 88 14.04 -8.45 -5.92
C ARG A 88 13.96 -7.60 -4.67
N GLU A 89 15.03 -7.61 -3.87
CA GLU A 89 15.22 -6.55 -2.90
C GLU A 89 15.61 -5.26 -3.60
N ILE A 90 15.16 -4.13 -3.06
CA ILE A 90 15.56 -2.80 -3.51
C ILE A 90 15.98 -1.96 -2.30
N ASP A 91 16.93 -1.08 -2.53
CA ASP A 91 17.32 0.00 -1.63
C ASP A 91 17.81 1.13 -2.53
N THR A 92 16.94 2.09 -2.81
CA THR A 92 17.18 3.09 -3.86
C THR A 92 16.70 4.46 -3.42
N THR A 93 17.58 5.44 -3.57
CA THR A 93 17.27 6.84 -3.31
C THR A 93 16.96 7.57 -4.61
N PHE A 94 15.88 8.33 -4.61
CA PHE A 94 15.38 9.14 -5.70
C PHE A 94 15.42 10.61 -5.29
N LEU A 95 15.83 11.49 -6.20
CA LEU A 95 15.69 12.94 -6.01
C LEU A 95 14.38 13.40 -6.67
N ILE A 96 13.41 13.81 -5.85
CA ILE A 96 12.05 14.16 -6.26
C ILE A 96 11.68 15.51 -5.67
N GLY A 97 11.35 16.49 -6.52
CA GLY A 97 10.99 17.84 -6.07
C GLY A 97 12.04 18.49 -5.16
N GLY A 98 13.33 18.21 -5.40
CA GLY A 98 14.45 18.69 -4.56
C GLY A 98 14.64 17.96 -3.23
N ARG A 99 13.84 16.91 -2.92
CA ARG A 99 13.96 16.09 -1.71
C ARG A 99 14.42 14.68 -2.05
N GLN A 100 15.22 14.09 -1.17
CA GLN A 100 15.62 12.69 -1.30
C GLN A 100 14.50 11.80 -0.73
N LYS A 101 13.99 10.89 -1.56
CA LYS A 101 13.07 9.83 -1.15
C LYS A 101 13.82 8.51 -1.29
N ARG A 102 13.78 7.65 -0.29
CA ARG A 102 14.41 6.32 -0.36
C ARG A 102 13.34 5.26 -0.29
N VAL A 103 13.37 4.32 -1.24
CA VAL A 103 12.54 3.13 -1.19
C VAL A 103 13.40 1.94 -0.84
N ILE A 104 12.96 1.19 0.17
CA ILE A 104 13.54 -0.09 0.54
C ILE A 104 12.47 -1.16 0.36
N SER A 105 12.80 -2.28 -0.26
CA SER A 105 11.98 -3.50 -0.26
C SER A 105 12.84 -4.70 0.04
N ALA A 106 12.32 -5.59 0.88
CA ALA A 106 13.00 -6.80 1.29
C ALA A 106 12.03 -7.97 1.40
N LYS A 107 12.56 -9.19 1.33
CA LYS A 107 11.80 -10.41 1.62
C LYS A 107 11.77 -10.60 3.14
N LEU A 108 10.58 -10.76 3.73
CA LEU A 108 10.45 -11.10 5.16
C LEU A 108 10.55 -12.61 5.39
N ASN A 109 9.88 -13.38 4.53
CA ASN A 109 9.92 -14.83 4.50
C ASN A 109 9.41 -15.32 3.13
N ASP A 110 9.20 -16.63 2.95
CA ASP A 110 8.79 -17.21 1.67
C ASP A 110 7.42 -16.75 1.15
N SER A 111 6.59 -16.18 2.01
CA SER A 111 5.23 -15.76 1.69
C SER A 111 4.99 -14.25 1.77
N LEU A 112 5.90 -13.51 2.42
CA LEU A 112 5.72 -12.11 2.77
C LEU A 112 6.91 -11.24 2.38
N PHE A 113 6.58 -10.05 1.94
CA PHE A 113 7.50 -8.99 1.52
C PHE A 113 7.17 -7.72 2.30
N VAL A 114 8.15 -6.84 2.42
CA VAL A 114 7.99 -5.53 3.03
C VAL A 114 8.57 -4.45 2.13
N SER A 115 7.91 -3.30 2.08
CA SER A 115 8.41 -2.11 1.40
C SER A 115 8.21 -0.87 2.25
N ALA A 116 9.20 0.00 2.33
CA ALA A 116 9.14 1.27 3.04
C ALA A 116 9.55 2.44 2.13
N LEU A 117 8.78 3.53 2.22
CA LEU A 117 9.05 4.82 1.60
C LEU A 117 9.54 5.74 2.70
N HIS A 118 10.75 6.23 2.52
CA HIS A 118 11.41 7.12 3.45
C HIS A 118 11.55 8.50 2.82
N ASN A 119 11.34 9.53 3.63
CA ASN A 119 11.64 10.90 3.29
C ASN A 119 12.93 11.30 4.01
N ILE A 120 13.91 11.73 3.22
CA ILE A 120 15.22 12.17 3.68
C ILE A 120 15.27 13.68 3.46
N ALA A 121 14.97 14.42 4.53
CA ALA A 121 15.21 15.85 4.61
C ALA A 121 16.43 16.11 5.50
N ILE A 122 16.22 16.63 6.72
CA ILE A 122 17.27 16.72 7.74
C ILE A 122 17.51 15.34 8.38
N TYR A 123 16.42 14.66 8.73
CA TYR A 123 16.40 13.30 9.27
C TYR A 123 15.63 12.36 8.33
N GLU A 124 15.95 11.07 8.38
CA GLU A 124 15.19 10.02 7.70
C GLU A 124 13.90 9.75 8.48
N THR A 125 12.77 9.78 7.78
CA THR A 125 11.45 9.53 8.35
C THR A 125 10.69 8.56 7.44
N VAL A 126 9.88 7.66 8.00
CA VAL A 126 9.14 6.65 7.21
C VAL A 126 7.76 7.21 6.87
N ASP A 127 7.52 7.58 5.61
CA ASP A 127 6.20 8.04 5.18
C ASP A 127 5.19 6.88 5.21
N LEU A 128 5.59 5.71 4.68
CA LEU A 128 4.72 4.54 4.53
C LEU A 128 5.55 3.26 4.51
N GLU A 129 5.18 2.26 5.29
CA GLU A 129 5.71 0.90 5.22
C GLU A 129 4.57 -0.11 5.11
N LEU A 130 4.69 -1.02 4.14
CA LEU A 130 3.70 -2.03 3.80
C LEU A 130 4.28 -3.42 3.91
N VAL A 131 3.58 -4.31 4.61
CA VAL A 131 3.78 -5.76 4.50
C VAL A 131 2.73 -6.33 3.58
N TYR A 132 3.14 -7.17 2.63
CA TYR A 132 2.24 -7.74 1.62
C TYR A 132 2.65 -9.15 1.20
N ASP A 133 1.70 -9.89 0.65
CA ASP A 133 1.94 -11.23 0.10
C ASP A 133 2.40 -11.21 -1.36
N ILE A 134 2.71 -12.39 -1.92
CA ILE A 134 3.14 -12.53 -3.33
C ILE A 134 2.13 -12.00 -4.35
N LYS A 135 0.86 -11.85 -3.96
CA LYS A 135 -0.22 -11.30 -4.80
C LYS A 135 -0.44 -9.80 -4.54
N TYR A 136 0.45 -9.16 -3.79
CA TYR A 136 0.38 -7.76 -3.37
C TYR A 136 -0.85 -7.42 -2.51
N ASN A 137 -1.44 -8.38 -1.81
CA ASN A 137 -2.45 -8.04 -0.80
C ASN A 137 -1.75 -7.49 0.43
N ILE A 138 -2.13 -6.28 0.84
CA ILE A 138 -1.56 -5.61 2.01
C ILE A 138 -2.04 -6.31 3.28
N LYS A 139 -1.11 -6.68 4.15
CA LYS A 139 -1.39 -7.35 5.43
C LYS A 139 -1.24 -6.42 6.62
N GLN A 140 -0.32 -5.47 6.53
CA GLN A 140 -0.02 -4.53 7.61
C GLN A 140 0.50 -3.22 7.02
N ILE A 141 0.09 -2.11 7.60
CA ILE A 141 0.53 -0.75 7.25
C ILE A 141 1.18 -0.13 8.49
N ARG A 142 2.27 0.62 8.29
CA ARG A 142 2.94 1.41 9.33
C ARG A 142 3.32 2.79 8.77
N CYS A 143 3.06 3.85 9.53
CA CYS A 143 3.32 5.23 9.12
C CYS A 143 4.03 6.05 10.21
N GLN A 144 4.53 7.22 9.78
CA GLN A 144 5.63 8.03 10.30
C GLN A 144 5.65 8.36 11.80
N THR A 145 4.51 8.41 12.48
CA THR A 145 4.47 9.16 13.76
C THR A 145 4.37 8.32 15.02
N LEU A 146 3.97 7.04 15.00
CA LEU A 146 3.51 6.42 16.26
C LEU A 146 3.92 4.97 16.50
N TRP A 147 4.75 4.35 15.64
CA TRP A 147 5.12 2.93 15.79
C TRP A 147 3.89 1.99 15.85
N VAL A 148 2.75 2.46 15.32
CA VAL A 148 1.48 1.75 15.34
C VAL A 148 1.37 0.92 14.06
N ASP A 149 1.01 -0.35 14.26
CA ASP A 149 0.69 -1.26 13.18
C ASP A 149 -0.81 -1.23 12.93
N TYR A 150 -1.19 -0.96 11.68
CA TYR A 150 -2.56 -0.98 11.22
C TYR A 150 -2.81 -2.31 10.54
N LEU A 151 -3.81 -3.03 11.04
CA LEU A 151 -4.15 -4.39 10.61
C LEU A 151 -5.58 -4.43 10.11
N GLN A 152 -5.82 -5.28 9.11
CA GLN A 152 -7.19 -5.61 8.72
C GLN A 152 -7.90 -6.27 9.89
N LYS A 153 -9.18 -5.90 10.13
CA LYS A 153 -10.00 -6.49 11.20
C LYS A 153 -9.92 -8.02 11.22
N GLY A 154 -9.56 -8.58 12.38
CA GLY A 154 -9.40 -10.03 12.59
C GLY A 154 -8.03 -10.61 12.22
N SER A 155 -7.10 -9.78 11.71
CA SER A 155 -5.74 -10.23 11.38
C SER A 155 -4.82 -10.21 12.60
N LYS A 156 -3.83 -11.12 12.61
CA LYS A 156 -2.75 -11.09 13.59
C LYS A 156 -1.62 -10.18 13.12
N ARG A 157 -1.00 -9.47 14.06
CA ARG A 157 0.19 -8.67 13.82
C ARG A 157 1.33 -9.54 13.28
N ILE A 158 2.02 -9.05 12.27
CA ILE A 158 3.24 -9.67 11.75
C ILE A 158 4.41 -9.06 12.51
N ASN A 159 5.10 -9.89 13.30
CA ASN A 159 6.25 -9.46 14.09
C ASN A 159 7.51 -9.49 13.23
N TYR A 160 8.07 -8.32 12.97
CA TYR A 160 9.36 -8.15 12.31
C TYR A 160 9.99 -6.83 12.74
N LYS A 161 11.31 -6.71 12.60
CA LYS A 161 12.01 -5.45 12.84
C LYS A 161 11.67 -4.48 11.69
N PRO A 162 11.16 -3.26 11.92
CA PRO A 162 10.90 -2.28 10.85
C PRO A 162 12.12 -2.02 9.95
N LEU A 163 11.92 -1.73 8.66
CA LEU A 163 13.02 -1.60 7.68
C LEU A 163 14.00 -0.48 8.02
N TYR A 164 13.53 0.67 8.51
CA TYR A 164 14.42 1.76 8.91
C TYR A 164 15.36 1.38 10.06
N LEU A 165 14.98 0.44 10.94
CA LEU A 165 15.86 -0.06 12.00
C LEU A 165 16.82 -1.16 11.49
N GLN A 166 16.47 -1.84 10.41
CA GLN A 166 17.33 -2.85 9.79
C GLN A 166 18.38 -2.23 8.89
N LYS A 167 17.98 -1.25 8.07
CA LYS A 167 18.80 -0.61 7.04
C LYS A 167 18.81 0.91 7.27
N PRO A 168 19.37 1.41 8.40
CA PRO A 168 19.38 2.84 8.70
C PRO A 168 20.12 3.60 7.60
N TYR A 169 19.61 4.77 7.21
CA TYR A 169 20.28 5.60 6.24
C TYR A 169 21.64 6.06 6.78
N LYS A 170 22.71 5.71 6.05
CA LYS A 170 24.06 6.20 6.33
C LYS A 170 24.34 7.36 5.37
N ARG A 171 24.49 8.57 5.90
CA ARG A 171 24.75 9.82 5.14
C ARG A 171 26.16 9.91 4.54
N ASN A 172 26.81 8.78 4.22
CA ASN A 172 28.20 8.77 3.81
C ASN A 172 28.34 9.16 2.33
N ASN A 173 28.88 10.37 2.09
CA ASN A 173 29.48 10.91 0.87
C ASN A 173 28.72 10.64 -0.45
N VAL A 174 27.64 11.39 -0.68
CA VAL A 174 27.27 11.75 -2.05
C VAL A 174 28.33 12.73 -2.55
N SER A 175 29.42 12.20 -3.10
CA SER A 175 30.24 12.94 -4.07
C SER A 175 29.32 13.23 -5.25
N CYS A 176 28.71 14.42 -5.27
CA CYS A 176 28.18 14.99 -6.49
C CYS A 176 29.37 15.11 -7.45
N LYS A 177 29.50 14.19 -8.41
CA LYS A 177 30.21 14.52 -9.64
C LYS A 177 29.24 15.36 -10.46
N GLU A 178 29.69 16.58 -10.74
CA GLU A 178 29.07 17.60 -11.59
C GLU A 178 28.69 17.05 -12.97
#